data_AF-A0A800LVT7-F1
#
_entry.id   AF-A0A800LVT7-F1
#
_cell.length_a   1.000
_cell.length_b   1.000
_cell.length_c   1.000
_cell.angle_alpha   90.00
_cell.angle_beta   90.00
_cell.angle_gamma   90.00
#
_symmetry.space_group_name_H-M   'P 1'
#
loop_
_entity.id
_entity.type
_entity.pdbx_description
1 polymer ?
#
loop_
_entity_poly.entity_id
_entity_poly.type
_entity_poly.pdbx_seq_one_letter_code
_entity_poly.pdbx_strand_id
1 'polypeptide(L)'
;MSYYDPKQTRAIPLIEVAKRLGLQVDAEGYTPCLVHWGAQDPGRNTCSLNEPDNYFRCSCGSSGWNTDLVRQAKQCDVVEAIQWLGTEFNLTPVRRPKKTDYVTRSRGLTDK
;
A
#
# COMPACT_ATOMS: atom_id res chain seq x y z
N MET A 1 -7.58 15.53 -9.70
CA MET A 1 -7.30 14.29 -8.95
C MET A 1 -5.89 13.83 -9.27
N SER A 2 -4.96 14.00 -8.33
CA SER A 2 -3.56 13.62 -8.51
C SER A 2 -3.42 12.12 -8.72
N TYR A 3 -2.43 11.73 -9.52
CA TYR A 3 -2.09 10.33 -9.77
C TYR A 3 -0.68 10.09 -9.24
N TYR A 4 -0.47 8.97 -8.56
CA TYR A 4 0.82 8.60 -7.99
C TYR A 4 1.29 7.28 -8.60
N ASP A 5 2.60 7.16 -8.80
CA ASP A 5 3.19 5.92 -9.30
C ASP A 5 3.14 4.84 -8.19
N PRO A 6 2.56 3.65 -8.44
CA PRO A 6 2.58 2.54 -7.49
C PRO A 6 3.98 2.14 -6.98
N LYS A 7 5.04 2.45 -7.73
CA LYS A 7 6.43 2.24 -7.27
C LYS A 7 6.78 3.17 -6.11
N GLN A 8 6.34 4.43 -6.16
CA GLN A 8 6.55 5.38 -5.06
C GLN A 8 5.81 4.91 -3.81
N THR A 9 4.56 4.44 -3.96
CA THR A 9 3.79 3.95 -2.82
C THR A 9 4.41 2.71 -2.20
N ARG A 10 5.05 1.83 -2.98
CA ARG A 10 5.77 0.64 -2.49
C ARG A 10 7.11 0.94 -1.84
N ALA A 11 7.70 2.11 -2.06
CA ALA A 11 8.99 2.48 -1.47
C ALA A 11 8.85 3.01 -0.03
N ILE A 12 7.64 3.36 0.40
CA ILE A 12 7.39 3.81 1.78
C ILE A 12 7.57 2.62 2.73
N PRO A 13 8.33 2.74 3.83
CA PRO A 13 8.40 1.67 4.84
C PRO A 13 7.01 1.34 5.39
N LEU A 14 6.61 0.08 5.33
CA LEU A 14 5.28 -0.41 5.71
C LEU A 14 4.97 -0.16 7.18
N ILE A 15 5.99 -0.22 8.04
CA ILE A 15 5.88 0.14 9.46
C ILE A 15 5.45 1.61 9.62
N GLU A 16 6.00 2.52 8.82
CA GLU A 16 5.58 3.93 8.85
C GLU A 16 4.14 4.10 8.34
N VAL A 17 3.74 3.33 7.33
CA VAL A 17 2.34 3.28 6.87
C VAL A 17 1.42 2.82 8.01
N ALA A 18 1.77 1.73 8.71
CA ALA A 18 0.99 1.22 9.84
C ALA A 18 0.86 2.26 10.96
N LYS A 19 1.96 2.94 11.33
CA LYS A 19 1.94 4.02 12.33
C LYS A 19 1.04 5.18 11.91
N ARG A 20 1.09 5.62 10.64
CA ARG A 20 0.22 6.70 10.12
C ARG A 20 -1.25 6.31 10.06
N LEU A 21 -1.55 5.02 9.95
CA LEU A 21 -2.91 4.48 10.08
C LEU A 21 -3.38 4.38 11.55
N GLY A 22 -2.53 4.73 12.52
CA GLY A 22 -2.84 4.65 13.95
C GLY A 22 -2.73 3.23 14.51
N LEU A 23 -2.08 2.32 13.80
CA LEU A 23 -1.89 0.95 14.27
C LEU A 23 -0.74 0.90 15.27
N GLN A 24 -0.97 0.18 16.38
CA GLN A 24 0.09 -0.17 17.31
C GLN A 24 0.96 -1.25 16.67
N VAL A 25 2.27 -1.00 16.59
CA VAL A 25 3.26 -1.96 16.13
C VAL A 25 4.17 -2.28 17.32
N ASP A 26 4.28 -3.56 17.67
CA ASP A 26 5.16 -4.00 18.76
C ASP A 26 6.65 -4.05 18.35
N ALA A 27 7.51 -4.43 19.29
CA ALA A 27 8.96 -4.47 19.09
C ALA A 27 9.38 -5.52 18.06
N GLU A 28 8.57 -6.56 17.86
CA GLU A 28 8.78 -7.66 16.93
C GLU A 28 8.22 -7.35 15.52
N GLY A 29 7.62 -6.16 15.34
CA GLY A 29 7.08 -5.73 14.05
C GLY A 29 5.70 -6.32 13.75
N TYR A 30 4.93 -6.67 14.77
CA TYR A 30 3.55 -7.14 14.61
C TYR A 30 2.53 -6.07 14.96
N THR A 31 1.38 -6.15 14.32
CA THR A 31 0.24 -5.27 14.52
C THR A 31 -1.07 -6.07 14.56
N PRO A 32 -2.17 -5.51 15.09
CA PRO A 32 -3.46 -6.20 15.08
C PRO A 32 -3.93 -6.53 13.65
N CYS A 33 -4.64 -7.65 13.50
CA CYS A 33 -5.29 -8.00 12.24
C CYS A 33 -6.48 -7.05 11.96
N LEU A 34 -6.43 -6.35 10.84
CA LEU A 34 -7.51 -5.44 10.42
C LEU A 34 -8.72 -6.14 9.82
N VAL A 35 -8.55 -7.36 9.31
CA VAL A 35 -9.64 -8.14 8.68
C VAL A 35 -10.64 -8.66 9.72
N HIS A 36 -10.13 -9.05 10.90
CA HIS A 36 -10.95 -9.61 11.99
C HIS A 36 -11.10 -8.61 13.13
N TRP A 37 -10.94 -7.32 12.85
CA TRP A 37 -11.10 -6.28 13.85
C TRP A 37 -12.52 -6.36 14.44
N GLY A 38 -12.64 -6.75 15.71
CA GLY A 38 -13.92 -6.94 16.41
C GLY A 38 -14.40 -8.38 16.57
N ALA A 39 -13.70 -9.38 16.03
CA ALA A 39 -14.00 -10.80 16.25
C ALA A 39 -13.17 -11.39 17.41
N GLN A 40 -13.87 -11.69 18.52
CA GLN A 40 -13.55 -12.51 19.70
C GLN A 40 -12.25 -12.26 20.49
N ASP A 41 -11.23 -11.60 19.93
CA ASP A 41 -9.99 -11.23 20.64
C ASP A 41 -9.37 -9.93 20.04
N PRO A 42 -10.00 -8.77 20.23
CA PRO A 42 -9.47 -7.49 19.78
C PRO A 42 -8.17 -7.17 20.54
N GLY A 43 -7.01 -7.43 19.92
CA GLY A 43 -5.71 -7.08 20.50
C GLY A 43 -4.57 -8.06 20.21
N ARG A 44 -4.84 -9.25 19.65
CA ARG A 44 -3.74 -10.16 19.29
C ARG A 44 -3.01 -9.65 18.04
N ASN A 45 -1.81 -9.13 18.24
CA ASN A 45 -0.86 -8.81 17.19
C ASN A 45 -0.55 -10.09 16.41
N THR A 46 -1.14 -10.22 15.23
CA THR A 46 -1.07 -11.42 14.38
C THR A 46 -0.68 -11.09 12.95
N CYS A 47 -0.58 -9.80 12.63
CA CYS A 47 -0.14 -9.29 11.35
C CYS A 47 1.33 -8.91 11.47
N SER A 48 2.22 -9.71 10.88
CA SER A 48 3.65 -9.42 10.82
C SER A 48 3.93 -8.43 9.70
N LEU A 49 4.67 -7.37 10.00
CA LEU A 49 5.21 -6.40 9.05
C LEU A 49 6.66 -6.79 8.75
N ASN A 50 6.91 -7.31 7.55
CA ASN A 50 8.25 -7.61 7.09
C ASN A 50 8.87 -6.34 6.54
N GLU A 51 9.80 -5.74 7.29
CA GLU A 51 10.50 -4.51 6.89
C GLU A 51 11.49 -4.73 5.74
N PRO A 52 12.35 -5.77 5.72
CA PRO A 52 13.31 -5.98 4.62
C PRO A 52 12.69 -6.03 3.23
N ASP A 53 11.56 -6.74 3.11
CA ASP A 53 10.86 -6.95 1.84
C ASP A 53 9.63 -6.05 1.70
N ASN A 54 9.30 -5.25 2.71
CA ASN A 54 8.23 -4.26 2.73
C ASN A 54 6.80 -4.78 2.45
N TYR A 55 6.44 -5.93 3.02
CA TYR A 55 5.09 -6.53 2.91
C TYR A 55 4.55 -6.94 4.28
N PHE A 56 3.24 -7.15 4.40
CA PHE A 56 2.64 -7.76 5.59
C PHE A 56 2.06 -9.14 5.31
N ARG A 57 2.05 -9.97 6.34
CA ARG A 57 1.31 -11.23 6.37
C ARG A 57 0.65 -11.41 7.72
N CYS A 58 -0.62 -11.72 7.69
CA CYS A 58 -1.41 -12.06 8.85
C CYS A 58 -1.67 -13.57 8.93
N SER A 59 -1.74 -14.11 10.14
CA SER A 59 -2.07 -15.51 10.38
C SER A 59 -3.43 -15.95 9.80
N CYS A 60 -4.36 -15.00 9.58
CA CYS A 60 -5.66 -15.27 8.96
C CYS A 60 -5.61 -15.46 7.44
N GLY A 61 -4.42 -15.37 6.83
CA GLY A 61 -4.21 -15.48 5.38
C GLY A 61 -4.21 -14.14 4.64
N SER A 62 -4.64 -13.06 5.26
CA SER A 62 -4.49 -11.71 4.68
C SER A 62 -3.02 -11.35 4.54
N SER A 63 -2.65 -10.79 3.38
CA SER A 63 -1.28 -10.33 3.11
C SER A 63 -1.32 -9.26 2.02
N GLY A 64 -0.24 -8.51 1.89
CA GLY A 64 -0.12 -7.52 0.83
C GLY A 64 0.92 -6.46 1.10
N TRP A 65 0.82 -5.37 0.34
CA TRP A 65 1.73 -4.23 0.38
C TRP A 65 1.07 -3.03 1.06
N ASN A 66 1.76 -1.89 1.07
CA ASN A 66 1.25 -0.62 1.62
C ASN A 66 -0.18 -0.29 1.19
N THR A 67 -0.49 -0.45 -0.11
CA THR A 67 -1.81 -0.16 -0.64
C THR A 67 -2.88 -1.10 -0.06
N ASP A 68 -2.58 -2.38 0.09
CA ASP A 68 -3.53 -3.36 0.64
C ASP A 68 -3.77 -3.12 2.13
N LEU A 69 -2.74 -2.73 2.88
CA LEU A 69 -2.87 -2.40 4.30
C LEU A 69 -3.81 -1.20 4.49
N VAL A 70 -3.62 -0.13 3.69
CA VAL A 70 -4.48 1.06 3.72
C VAL A 70 -5.92 0.72 3.35
N ARG A 71 -6.12 -0.10 2.30
CA ARG A 71 -7.47 -0.55 1.91
C ARG A 71 -8.17 -1.29 3.04
N GLN A 72 -7.45 -2.15 3.76
CA GLN A 72 -8.02 -2.88 4.89
C GLN A 72 -8.33 -1.95 6.07
N ALA A 73 -7.43 -1.03 6.40
CA ALA A 73 -7.60 -0.11 7.53
C ALA A 73 -8.73 0.91 7.29
N LYS A 74 -8.85 1.41 6.06
CA LYS A 74 -9.78 2.50 5.69
C LYS A 74 -11.02 2.04 4.96
N GLN A 75 -11.13 0.74 4.67
CA GLN A 75 -12.24 0.14 3.91
C GLN A 75 -12.49 0.87 2.57
N CYS A 76 -11.41 1.16 1.84
CA CYS A 76 -11.44 1.95 0.62
C CYS A 76 -10.94 1.16 -0.60
N ASP A 77 -11.10 1.73 -1.79
CA ASP A 77 -10.59 1.14 -3.02
C ASP A 77 -9.07 1.39 -3.23
N VAL A 78 -8.52 0.81 -4.28
CA VAL A 78 -7.09 0.95 -4.62
C VAL A 78 -6.70 2.39 -4.94
N VAL A 79 -7.57 3.14 -5.61
CA VAL A 79 -7.31 4.52 -6.02
C VAL A 79 -7.28 5.43 -4.81
N GLU A 80 -8.26 5.30 -3.92
CA GLU A 80 -8.35 6.02 -2.66
C GLU A 80 -7.15 5.70 -1.76
N ALA A 81 -6.75 4.43 -1.68
CA ALA A 81 -5.57 4.04 -0.90
C ALA A 81 -4.27 4.65 -1.44
N ILE A 82 -4.07 4.65 -2.76
CA ILE A 82 -2.90 5.29 -3.40
C ILE A 82 -2.91 6.79 -3.16
N GLN A 83 -4.08 7.43 -3.20
CA GLN A 83 -4.21 8.85 -2.91
C GLN A 83 -3.86 9.18 -1.48
N TRP A 84 -4.38 8.41 -0.53
CA TRP A 84 -4.07 8.60 0.87
C TRP A 84 -2.56 8.48 1.10
N LEU A 85 -1.91 7.44 0.56
CA LEU A 85 -0.45 7.30 0.64
C LEU A 85 0.28 8.50 0.02
N GLY A 86 -0.19 8.97 -1.14
CA GLY A 86 0.39 10.12 -1.82
C GLY A 86 0.31 11.42 -1.02
N THR A 87 -0.83 11.67 -0.37
CA THR A 87 -1.03 12.85 0.48
C THR A 87 -0.29 12.73 1.80
N GLU A 88 -0.40 11.60 2.50
CA GLU A 88 0.16 11.38 3.84
C GLU A 88 1.68 11.44 3.85
N PHE A 89 2.32 10.93 2.79
CA PHE A 89 3.77 10.87 2.64
C PHE A 89 4.33 11.91 1.66
N ASN A 90 3.51 12.88 1.23
CA ASN A 90 3.89 13.95 0.33
C ASN A 90 4.63 13.45 -0.94
N LEU A 91 4.11 12.38 -1.56
CA LEU A 91 4.68 11.82 -2.78
C LEU A 91 4.54 12.79 -3.94
N THR A 92 5.40 12.64 -4.95
CA THR A 92 5.32 13.49 -6.15
C THR A 92 4.22 12.98 -7.08
N PRO A 93 3.19 13.79 -7.39
CA PRO A 93 2.19 13.42 -8.39
C PRO A 93 2.84 13.23 -9.76
N VAL A 94 2.48 12.15 -10.45
CA VAL A 94 2.93 11.89 -11.82
C VAL A 94 1.80 12.22 -12.80
N ARG A 95 2.17 12.62 -14.01
CA ARG A 95 1.18 12.82 -15.08
C ARG A 95 0.58 11.47 -15.45
N ARG A 96 -0.75 11.39 -15.55
CA ARG A 96 -1.39 10.21 -16.13
C ARG A 96 -0.94 10.09 -17.60
N PRO A 97 -0.48 8.91 -18.04
CA PRO A 97 -0.23 8.68 -19.45
C PRO A 97 -1.53 8.91 -20.23
N LYS A 98 -1.48 9.71 -21.29
CA LYS A 98 -2.61 9.84 -22.21
C LYS A 98 -2.67 8.59 -23.09
N LYS A 99 -3.86 8.22 -23.57
CA LYS A 99 -4.02 7.11 -24.55
C LYS A 99 -3.06 7.24 -25.74
N THR A 100 -2.76 8.47 -26.17
CA THR A 100 -1.83 8.78 -27.26
C THR A 100 -0.39 8.36 -26.98
N ASP A 101 0.02 8.30 -25.71
CA ASP A 101 1.41 7.99 -25.32
C ASP A 101 1.73 6.49 -25.52
N TYR A 102 0.71 5.63 -25.52
CA TYR A 102 0.84 4.20 -25.80
C TYR A 102 1.07 3.92 -27.29
N VAL A 103 0.49 4.74 -28.18
CA VAL A 103 0.58 4.56 -29.64
C VAL A 103 1.97 4.91 -30.17
N THR A 104 2.66 5.86 -29.54
CA THR A 104 4.01 6.26 -29.94
C THR A 104 5.07 5.23 -29.56
N ARG A 105 4.86 4.44 -28.48
CA ARG A 105 5.81 3.40 -28.05
C ARG A 105 5.74 2.12 -28.88
N SER A 106 4.59 1.76 -29.43
CA SER A 106 4.43 0.58 -30.29
C SER A 106 4.92 0.79 -31.73
N ARG A 107 5.06 2.04 -32.17
CA ARG A 107 5.58 2.39 -33.51
C ARG A 107 7.10 2.47 -33.61
N GLY A 108 7.84 2.26 -32.51
CA GLY A 108 9.31 2.27 -32.49
C GLY A 108 9.96 0.88 -32.51
N LEU A 109 9.19 -0.19 -32.72
CA LEU A 109 9.66 -1.59 -32.71
C LEU A 109 9.67 -2.25 -34.10
N THR A 110 9.63 -1.45 -35.17
CA THR A 110 9.89 -1.93 -36.54
C THR A 110 10.99 -1.09 -37.16
N ASP A 111 12.00 -1.80 -37.66
CA ASP A 111 13.20 -1.36 -38.39
C ASP A 111 14.42 -0.94 -37.56
N LYS A 112 15.23 -1.95 -37.19
CA LYS A 112 16.60 -2.14 -37.71
C LYS A 112 17.09 -3.57 -37.48
#